data_AF-A0A422MY25-F1
#
_entry.id   AF-A0A422MY25-F1
#
_cell.length_a   1.000
_cell.length_b   1.000
_cell.length_c   1.000
_cell.angle_alpha   90.00
_cell.angle_beta   90.00
_cell.angle_gamma   90.00
#
_symmetry.space_group_name_H-M   'P 1'
#
loop_
_entity.id
_entity.type
_entity.pdbx_description
1 polymer ?
#
loop_
_entity_poly.entity_id
_entity_poly.type
_entity_poly.pdbx_seq_one_letter_code
_entity_poly.pdbx_strand_id
1 'polypeptide(L)'
;MKSSVVAFSRALPQRCDIAVTEVDAVQPSSVSLPGVGDSSHSVVTLESVVLNASSLLVSNVRARASGYYGKPGVHSPGYLKLVGGSSLYVRYCSFEDYTHLLYAYSLSLSDHSVLAVLNNTMSAGMSFLFQLSGYSVSDHSVLRVVGNRGPVSYAIFMYNSWSVQQSSWLDWRDNDVGAGEMFYHLASAPISVDNSSAVTLTGCKMGSTGVSRSLLKHADAGYKFTAGCLTVAGKVLTAAEMGRNGIDKVTTVAACGECTKDGDCFGALTTAVRGCKCECASGGHGDVCAPAPVPVGPVPVPSPPSPPPPPAFGECVSDVVYPEVTQAVGSGLSWLCYRNVTFSGGA
;
A
#
# COMPACT_ATOMS: atom_id res chain seq x y z
N MET A 1 20.44 6.61 -19.06
CA MET A 1 18.98 6.68 -18.82
C MET A 1 18.68 7.98 -18.09
N LYS A 2 17.53 8.61 -18.37
CA LYS A 2 17.10 9.87 -17.74
C LYS A 2 16.10 9.55 -16.62
N SER A 3 16.21 10.26 -15.50
CA SER A 3 15.23 10.22 -14.41
C SER A 3 13.82 10.51 -14.94
N SER A 4 12.81 9.82 -14.44
CA SER A 4 11.42 9.96 -14.88
C SER A 4 10.46 9.77 -13.71
N VAL A 5 9.49 10.68 -13.56
CA VAL A 5 8.48 10.62 -12.50
C VAL A 5 7.09 10.82 -13.09
N VAL A 6 6.12 10.07 -12.59
CA VAL A 6 4.69 10.36 -12.77
C VAL A 6 4.15 10.89 -11.45
N ALA A 7 3.51 12.05 -11.47
CA ALA A 7 2.90 12.64 -10.29
C ALA A 7 1.39 12.79 -10.43
N PHE A 8 0.69 12.53 -9.34
CA PHE A 8 -0.71 12.87 -9.12
C PHE A 8 -0.77 13.87 -7.99
N SER A 9 -1.55 14.94 -8.15
CA SER A 9 -1.69 15.95 -7.11
C SER A 9 -3.15 16.33 -6.85
N ARG A 10 -3.43 16.67 -5.59
CA ARG A 10 -4.73 17.20 -5.12
C ARG A 10 -5.89 16.20 -5.27
N ALA A 11 -7.14 16.70 -5.32
CA ALA A 11 -8.32 15.87 -5.41
C ALA A 11 -8.55 15.41 -6.85
N LEU A 12 -8.27 14.14 -7.13
CA LEU A 12 -8.49 13.58 -8.46
C LEU A 12 -9.99 13.52 -8.76
N PRO A 13 -10.40 13.56 -10.06
CA PRO A 13 -11.81 13.50 -10.39
C PRO A 13 -12.47 12.24 -9.82
N GLN A 14 -13.74 12.36 -9.45
CA GLN A 14 -14.51 11.24 -8.90
C GLN A 14 -14.77 10.18 -9.96
N ARG A 15 -14.88 8.92 -9.54
CA ARG A 15 -15.20 7.78 -10.42
C ARG A 15 -14.17 7.57 -11.52
N CYS A 16 -12.89 7.78 -11.19
CA CYS A 16 -11.77 7.52 -12.09
C CYS A 16 -11.04 6.24 -11.69
N ASP A 17 -10.69 5.44 -12.70
CA ASP A 17 -9.76 4.32 -12.58
C ASP A 17 -8.43 4.69 -13.25
N ILE A 18 -7.38 4.81 -12.44
CA ILE A 18 -6.05 5.23 -12.87
C ILE A 18 -5.09 4.07 -12.68
N ALA A 19 -4.25 3.81 -13.68
CA ALA A 19 -3.25 2.75 -13.63
C ALA A 19 -1.89 3.25 -14.12
N VAL A 20 -0.87 3.11 -13.27
CA VAL A 20 0.55 3.24 -13.60
C VAL A 20 1.13 1.83 -13.61
N THR A 21 1.29 1.26 -14.79
CA THR A 21 1.70 -0.14 -14.95
C THR A 21 2.82 -0.34 -15.96
N GLU A 22 3.56 -1.43 -15.83
CA GLU A 22 4.61 -1.82 -16.78
C GLU A 22 5.70 -0.76 -16.95
N VAL A 23 6.15 -0.18 -15.84
CA VAL A 23 7.18 0.87 -15.83
C VAL A 23 8.55 0.23 -15.57
N ASP A 24 9.52 0.48 -16.46
CA ASP A 24 10.94 0.21 -16.21
C ASP A 24 11.70 1.55 -16.13
N ALA A 25 12.24 1.87 -14.96
CA ALA A 25 12.80 3.18 -14.66
C ALA A 25 14.17 3.11 -13.99
N VAL A 26 15.06 4.03 -14.36
CA VAL A 26 16.28 4.31 -13.63
C VAL A 26 16.25 5.76 -13.16
N GLN A 27 16.38 5.97 -11.85
CA GLN A 27 16.26 7.27 -11.20
C GLN A 27 17.62 7.77 -10.68
N PRO A 28 18.49 8.30 -11.56
CA PRO A 28 19.83 8.72 -11.17
C PRO A 28 19.89 10.03 -10.38
N SER A 29 18.87 10.88 -10.50
CA SER A 29 18.77 12.18 -9.83
C SER A 29 17.32 12.45 -9.41
N SER A 30 17.09 13.47 -8.58
CA SER A 30 15.74 14.02 -8.45
C SER A 30 15.29 14.65 -9.76
N VAL A 31 13.97 14.72 -9.93
CA VAL A 31 13.30 15.42 -11.01
C VAL A 31 12.46 16.53 -10.39
N SER A 32 12.68 17.76 -10.83
CA SER A 32 11.78 18.87 -10.53
C SER A 32 10.55 18.76 -11.41
N LEU A 33 9.38 18.64 -10.80
CA LEU A 33 8.11 18.55 -11.51
C LEU A 33 7.42 19.92 -11.48
N PRO A 34 6.92 20.43 -12.63
CA PRO A 34 6.18 21.68 -12.62
C PRO A 34 4.88 21.52 -11.81
N GLY A 35 4.61 22.48 -10.91
CA GLY A 35 3.41 22.50 -10.07
C GLY A 35 3.47 21.60 -8.83
N VAL A 36 4.53 20.81 -8.67
CA VAL A 36 4.83 20.03 -7.46
C VAL A 36 5.91 20.78 -6.67
N GLY A 37 5.70 20.95 -5.37
CA GLY A 37 6.55 21.82 -4.53
C GLY A 37 8.00 21.35 -4.36
N ASP A 38 8.27 20.05 -4.54
CA ASP A 38 9.57 19.43 -4.28
C ASP A 38 10.07 18.56 -5.43
N SER A 39 11.40 18.52 -5.60
CA SER A 39 12.05 17.59 -6.52
C SER A 39 11.91 16.15 -6.02
N SER A 40 11.43 15.24 -6.89
CA SER A 40 11.11 13.87 -6.50
C SER A 40 12.18 12.89 -6.96
N HIS A 41 12.55 11.97 -6.05
CA HIS A 41 13.42 10.82 -6.33
C HIS A 41 12.62 9.51 -6.51
N SER A 42 11.29 9.59 -6.55
CA SER A 42 10.41 8.44 -6.68
C SER A 42 9.98 8.20 -8.12
N VAL A 43 9.46 7.02 -8.43
CA VAL A 43 8.86 6.75 -9.74
C VAL A 43 7.43 7.27 -9.80
N VAL A 44 6.72 7.20 -8.67
CA VAL A 44 5.36 7.71 -8.53
C VAL A 44 5.28 8.65 -7.34
N THR A 45 4.84 9.88 -7.58
CA THR A 45 4.58 10.89 -6.54
C THR A 45 3.09 11.15 -6.38
N LEU A 46 2.60 11.14 -5.14
CA LEU A 46 1.23 11.43 -4.73
C LEU A 46 1.24 12.69 -3.87
N GLU A 47 1.21 13.86 -4.49
CA GLU A 47 1.29 15.14 -3.80
C GLU A 47 -0.07 15.56 -3.25
N SER A 48 -0.29 15.34 -1.95
CA SER A 48 -1.51 15.77 -1.27
C SER A 48 -2.78 15.24 -1.95
N VAL A 49 -2.79 13.95 -2.29
CA VAL A 49 -3.83 13.33 -3.10
C VAL A 49 -5.08 13.02 -2.29
N VAL A 50 -6.24 13.35 -2.85
CA VAL A 50 -7.54 12.83 -2.40
C VAL A 50 -8.14 11.97 -3.50
N LEU A 51 -8.38 10.69 -3.19
CA LEU A 51 -9.23 9.82 -3.97
C LEU A 51 -10.64 9.83 -3.36
N ASN A 52 -11.65 10.11 -4.18
CA ASN A 52 -13.05 10.13 -3.78
C ASN A 52 -13.87 9.32 -4.77
N ALA A 53 -14.35 8.16 -4.34
CA ALA A 53 -14.94 7.15 -5.23
C ALA A 53 -14.06 6.85 -6.45
N SER A 54 -12.73 6.83 -6.27
CA SER A 54 -11.75 6.66 -7.34
C SER A 54 -10.66 5.66 -6.96
N SER A 55 -10.00 5.12 -7.99
CA SER A 55 -9.10 3.99 -7.90
C SER A 55 -7.76 4.34 -8.53
N LEU A 56 -6.66 4.00 -7.86
CA LEU A 56 -5.30 4.14 -8.36
C LEU A 56 -4.55 2.81 -8.20
N LEU A 57 -4.04 2.28 -9.30
CA LEU A 57 -3.18 1.10 -9.34
C LEU A 57 -1.76 1.51 -9.74
N VAL A 58 -0.78 1.20 -8.91
CA VAL A 58 0.64 1.19 -9.25
C VAL A 58 1.09 -0.26 -9.30
N SER A 59 1.43 -0.78 -10.47
CA SER A 59 1.76 -2.20 -10.60
C SER A 59 2.86 -2.52 -11.60
N ASN A 60 3.59 -3.62 -11.41
CA ASN A 60 4.64 -4.06 -12.34
C ASN A 60 5.67 -2.95 -12.61
N VAL A 61 5.97 -2.13 -11.61
CA VAL A 61 7.02 -1.09 -11.68
C VAL A 61 8.35 -1.74 -11.31
N ARG A 62 9.33 -1.72 -12.20
CA ARG A 62 10.72 -2.07 -11.93
C ARG A 62 11.54 -0.79 -11.93
N ALA A 63 12.15 -0.49 -10.81
CA ALA A 63 12.84 0.78 -10.65
C ALA A 63 14.19 0.58 -9.97
N ARG A 64 15.22 1.23 -10.50
CA ARG A 64 16.55 1.30 -9.89
C ARG A 64 16.92 2.74 -9.61
N ALA A 65 17.24 3.08 -8.38
CA ALA A 65 17.84 4.37 -8.07
C ALA A 65 19.37 4.32 -8.21
N SER A 66 20.02 5.45 -8.51
CA SER A 66 21.46 5.59 -8.26
C SER A 66 21.73 6.75 -7.30
N GLY A 67 22.71 6.62 -6.42
CA GLY A 67 23.06 7.67 -5.45
C GLY A 67 22.31 7.59 -4.11
N TYR A 68 22.35 8.69 -3.36
CA TYR A 68 22.15 8.77 -1.91
C TYR A 68 20.84 8.17 -1.34
N TYR A 69 20.93 7.77 -0.07
CA TYR A 69 19.85 7.28 0.81
C TYR A 69 18.66 8.26 0.90
N GLY A 70 17.45 7.73 1.08
CA GLY A 70 16.21 8.47 1.37
C GLY A 70 15.13 8.39 0.28
N LYS A 71 15.33 7.64 -0.81
CA LYS A 71 14.42 7.64 -1.97
C LYS A 71 13.28 6.63 -1.79
N PRO A 72 12.01 7.03 -1.85
CA PRO A 72 10.90 6.08 -1.87
C PRO A 72 10.48 5.69 -3.29
N GLY A 73 10.01 4.46 -3.47
CA GLY A 73 9.48 3.99 -4.76
C GLY A 73 8.20 4.71 -5.14
N VAL A 74 7.26 4.76 -4.20
CA VAL A 74 6.04 5.59 -4.22
C VAL A 74 6.11 6.61 -3.08
N HIS A 75 6.00 7.89 -3.42
CA HIS A 75 6.16 8.99 -2.47
C HIS A 75 4.87 9.77 -2.27
N SER A 76 4.38 9.86 -1.04
CA SER A 76 3.31 10.77 -0.64
C SER A 76 3.83 11.76 0.42
N PRO A 77 4.40 12.91 0.01
CA PRO A 77 4.97 13.91 0.94
C PRO A 77 3.92 14.66 1.74
N GLY A 78 2.66 14.69 1.27
CA GLY A 78 1.54 15.35 1.92
C GLY A 78 0.54 14.37 2.51
N TYR A 79 -0.72 14.81 2.62
CA TYR A 79 -1.81 13.93 3.00
C TYR A 79 -2.17 13.00 1.83
N LEU A 80 -2.44 11.73 2.15
CA LEU A 80 -3.04 10.76 1.25
C LEU A 80 -4.39 10.38 1.84
N LYS A 81 -5.47 10.78 1.18
CA LYS A 81 -6.83 10.58 1.68
C LYS A 81 -7.63 9.74 0.69
N LEU A 82 -8.22 8.64 1.16
CA LEU A 82 -9.12 7.80 0.38
C LEU A 82 -10.49 7.79 1.05
N VAL A 83 -11.53 8.16 0.28
CA VAL A 83 -12.93 8.21 0.74
C VAL A 83 -13.90 7.67 -0.31
N GLY A 84 -15.13 7.33 0.07
CA GLY A 84 -16.20 7.02 -0.88
C GLY A 84 -16.00 5.72 -1.64
N GLY A 85 -15.42 4.69 -1.01
CA GLY A 85 -15.08 3.44 -1.67
C GLY A 85 -13.84 3.54 -2.55
N SER A 86 -12.91 4.45 -2.25
CA SER A 86 -11.70 4.64 -3.03
C SER A 86 -10.67 3.54 -2.81
N SER A 87 -9.82 3.31 -3.81
CA SER A 87 -8.76 2.31 -3.70
C SER A 87 -7.39 2.79 -4.18
N LEU A 88 -6.34 2.40 -3.46
CA LEU A 88 -4.95 2.53 -3.87
C LEU A 88 -4.25 1.17 -3.73
N TYR A 89 -3.80 0.60 -4.83
CA TYR A 89 -3.04 -0.64 -4.85
C TYR A 89 -1.62 -0.39 -5.36
N VAL A 90 -0.61 -0.76 -4.57
CA VAL A 90 0.80 -0.81 -4.98
C VAL A 90 1.23 -2.26 -4.98
N ARG A 91 1.38 -2.89 -6.15
CA ARG A 91 1.61 -4.33 -6.23
C ARG A 91 2.54 -4.82 -7.33
N TYR A 92 3.27 -5.90 -7.06
CA TYR A 92 4.21 -6.49 -8.02
C TYR A 92 5.29 -5.51 -8.50
N CYS A 93 5.62 -4.51 -7.69
CA CYS A 93 6.71 -3.57 -7.94
C CYS A 93 8.03 -4.13 -7.39
N SER A 94 9.13 -3.84 -8.06
CA SER A 94 10.49 -4.16 -7.63
C SER A 94 11.33 -2.89 -7.56
N PHE A 95 11.79 -2.54 -6.37
CA PHE A 95 12.58 -1.35 -6.11
C PHE A 95 14.01 -1.71 -5.71
N GLU A 96 14.97 -1.32 -6.54
CA GLU A 96 16.39 -1.51 -6.30
C GLU A 96 17.05 -0.20 -5.85
N ASP A 97 17.77 -0.23 -4.74
CA ASP A 97 18.46 0.92 -4.13
C ASP A 97 17.51 2.05 -3.67
N TYR A 98 16.27 1.70 -3.33
CA TYR A 98 15.30 2.59 -2.69
C TYR A 98 15.27 2.38 -1.18
N THR A 99 14.94 3.43 -0.43
CA THR A 99 14.85 3.42 1.03
C THR A 99 13.49 2.97 1.52
N HIS A 100 12.41 3.35 0.85
CA HIS A 100 11.07 2.89 1.21
C HIS A 100 10.33 2.41 -0.04
N LEU A 101 9.51 1.37 0.09
CA LEU A 101 8.59 0.99 -0.98
C LEU A 101 7.49 2.05 -1.09
N LEU A 102 6.76 2.30 0.00
CA LEU A 102 5.76 3.37 0.11
C LEU A 102 6.13 4.30 1.27
N TYR A 103 6.40 5.56 0.94
CA TYR A 103 6.48 6.64 1.92
C TYR A 103 5.16 7.39 1.93
N ALA A 104 4.52 7.51 3.10
CA ALA A 104 3.41 8.40 3.28
C ALA A 104 3.62 9.29 4.52
N TYR A 105 3.43 10.59 4.33
CA TYR A 105 3.55 11.55 5.41
C TYR A 105 2.33 11.46 6.33
N SER A 106 1.12 11.59 5.78
CA SER A 106 -0.16 11.39 6.49
C SER A 106 -1.10 10.53 5.65
N LEU A 107 -1.84 9.62 6.29
CA LEU A 107 -2.77 8.71 5.61
C LEU A 107 -4.12 8.71 6.33
N SER A 108 -5.20 8.82 5.56
CA SER A 108 -6.56 8.65 6.08
C SER A 108 -7.38 7.81 5.12
N LEU A 109 -7.89 6.68 5.62
CA LEU A 109 -8.81 5.79 4.91
C LEU A 109 -10.15 5.85 5.63
N SER A 110 -11.20 6.24 4.92
CA SER A 110 -12.56 6.22 5.47
C SER A 110 -13.57 5.83 4.41
N ASP A 111 -14.77 5.47 4.85
CA ASP A 111 -15.92 5.17 3.99
C ASP A 111 -15.56 4.11 2.94
N HIS A 112 -15.42 2.86 3.41
CA HIS A 112 -15.24 1.68 2.57
C HIS A 112 -13.99 1.71 1.67
N SER A 113 -12.94 2.42 2.08
CA SER A 113 -11.75 2.63 1.25
C SER A 113 -10.64 1.61 1.52
N VAL A 114 -9.76 1.41 0.53
CA VAL A 114 -8.67 0.41 0.60
C VAL A 114 -7.33 1.02 0.20
N LEU A 115 -6.31 0.86 1.04
CA LEU A 115 -4.91 0.95 0.61
C LEU A 115 -4.27 -0.43 0.74
N ALA A 116 -3.65 -0.91 -0.31
CA ALA A 116 -3.00 -2.22 -0.32
C ALA A 116 -1.59 -2.17 -0.94
N VAL A 117 -0.60 -2.62 -0.17
CA VAL A 117 0.80 -2.80 -0.59
C VAL A 117 1.07 -4.31 -0.69
N LEU A 118 1.05 -4.86 -1.91
CA LEU A 118 0.95 -6.30 -2.14
C LEU A 118 2.08 -6.87 -2.98
N ASN A 119 2.74 -7.94 -2.52
CA ASN A 119 3.65 -8.75 -3.35
C ASN A 119 4.76 -7.96 -4.06
N ASN A 120 5.31 -6.94 -3.39
CA ASN A 120 6.42 -6.15 -3.92
C ASN A 120 7.77 -6.67 -3.44
N THR A 121 8.84 -6.30 -4.12
CA THR A 121 10.21 -6.64 -3.76
C THR A 121 11.11 -5.42 -3.57
N MET A 122 12.04 -5.50 -2.62
CA MET A 122 13.12 -4.52 -2.46
C MET A 122 14.48 -5.23 -2.43
N SER A 123 15.50 -4.69 -3.09
CA SER A 123 16.87 -5.26 -3.03
C SER A 123 17.55 -5.02 -1.69
N ALA A 124 17.28 -3.85 -1.09
CA ALA A 124 17.59 -3.43 0.26
C ALA A 124 16.73 -2.22 0.60
N GLY A 125 16.57 -1.86 1.87
CA GLY A 125 15.87 -0.63 2.23
C GLY A 125 15.64 -0.45 3.73
N MET A 126 14.97 0.63 4.09
CA MET A 126 14.52 0.91 5.44
C MET A 126 13.15 0.28 5.69
N SER A 127 12.16 0.47 4.80
CA SER A 127 10.82 -0.11 5.04
C SER A 127 9.91 -0.36 3.85
N PHE A 128 8.94 -1.28 4.01
CA PHE A 128 7.84 -1.43 3.06
C PHE A 128 6.82 -0.28 3.17
N LEU A 129 6.45 0.08 4.39
CA LEU A 129 5.60 1.24 4.66
C LEU A 129 6.30 2.16 5.64
N PHE A 130 6.54 3.40 5.23
CA PHE A 130 7.04 4.46 6.10
C PHE A 130 5.95 5.48 6.39
N GLN A 131 5.80 5.81 7.67
CA GLN A 131 4.77 6.69 8.18
C GLN A 131 5.32 7.72 9.16
N LEU A 132 5.03 9.00 8.93
CA LEU A 132 5.54 10.11 9.76
C LEU A 132 4.49 10.81 10.65
N SER A 133 3.28 11.08 10.14
CA SER A 133 2.25 11.92 10.81
C SER A 133 0.97 11.13 11.13
N GLY A 134 -0.18 11.76 11.40
CA GLY A 134 -1.41 11.06 11.83
C GLY A 134 -1.96 10.07 10.80
N TYR A 135 -2.31 8.86 11.25
CA TYR A 135 -2.86 7.76 10.45
C TYR A 135 -4.19 7.25 11.02
N SER A 136 -5.22 7.19 10.17
CA SER A 136 -6.53 6.65 10.54
C SER A 136 -7.09 5.70 9.49
N VAL A 137 -7.70 4.61 9.97
CA VAL A 137 -8.51 3.69 9.18
C VAL A 137 -9.87 3.59 9.86
N SER A 138 -10.91 4.11 9.21
CA SER A 138 -12.25 4.19 9.79
C SER A 138 -13.33 3.79 8.79
N ASP A 139 -14.55 3.61 9.29
CA ASP A 139 -15.75 3.32 8.52
C ASP A 139 -15.56 2.24 7.45
N HIS A 140 -15.40 1.00 7.91
CA HIS A 140 -15.29 -0.18 7.07
C HIS A 140 -14.11 -0.17 6.09
N SER A 141 -13.04 0.58 6.40
CA SER A 141 -11.86 0.72 5.53
C SER A 141 -10.75 -0.27 5.88
N VAL A 142 -9.86 -0.52 4.92
CA VAL A 142 -8.83 -1.55 5.02
C VAL A 142 -7.46 -1.03 4.61
N LEU A 143 -6.46 -1.25 5.46
CA LEU A 143 -5.04 -1.07 5.13
C LEU A 143 -4.33 -2.42 5.10
N ARG A 144 -3.76 -2.78 3.94
CA ARG A 144 -3.08 -4.06 3.72
C ARG A 144 -1.60 -3.85 3.39
N VAL A 145 -0.72 -4.59 4.04
CA VAL A 145 0.68 -4.75 3.65
C VAL A 145 0.96 -6.24 3.66
N VAL A 146 0.93 -6.88 2.48
CA VAL A 146 0.89 -8.34 2.37
C VAL A 146 1.88 -8.86 1.34
N GLY A 147 2.65 -9.90 1.69
CA GLY A 147 3.48 -10.63 0.74
C GLY A 147 4.71 -9.89 0.23
N ASN A 148 5.09 -8.76 0.85
CA ASN A 148 6.25 -7.97 0.42
C ASN A 148 7.55 -8.63 0.90
N ARG A 149 8.61 -8.58 0.09
CA ARG A 149 9.86 -9.30 0.36
C ARG A 149 11.10 -8.45 0.09
N GLY A 150 12.09 -8.55 0.95
CA GLY A 150 13.39 -7.92 0.73
C GLY A 150 14.13 -7.71 2.05
N PRO A 151 15.47 -7.61 2.02
CA PRO A 151 16.23 -7.27 3.22
C PRO A 151 16.02 -5.79 3.55
N VAL A 152 14.94 -5.51 4.28
CA VAL A 152 14.62 -4.17 4.78
C VAL A 152 14.82 -4.15 6.28
N SER A 153 15.12 -2.98 6.85
CA SER A 153 15.21 -2.87 8.31
C SER A 153 13.87 -3.07 9.00
N TYR A 154 12.75 -2.64 8.39
CA TYR A 154 11.42 -2.67 9.00
C TYR A 154 10.32 -3.03 7.98
N ALA A 155 9.33 -3.85 8.31
CA ALA A 155 8.15 -3.94 7.43
C ALA A 155 7.35 -2.64 7.51
N ILE A 156 6.99 -2.24 8.72
CA ILE A 156 6.20 -1.04 9.03
C ILE A 156 7.03 -0.11 9.92
N PHE A 157 7.29 1.10 9.45
CA PHE A 157 7.95 2.15 10.22
C PHE A 157 6.91 3.19 10.66
N MET A 158 6.65 3.26 11.96
CA MET A 158 5.60 4.10 12.54
C MET A 158 6.15 5.19 13.45
N TYR A 159 6.16 6.44 13.00
CA TYR A 159 6.62 7.54 13.84
C TYR A 159 5.57 7.95 14.89
N ASN A 160 4.29 7.92 14.51
CA ASN A 160 3.15 8.36 15.34
C ASN A 160 2.09 7.26 15.51
N SER A 161 1.13 7.47 16.40
CA SER A 161 0.06 6.50 16.66
C SER A 161 -0.98 6.42 15.54
N TRP A 162 -1.54 5.23 15.36
CA TRP A 162 -2.60 4.90 14.42
C TRP A 162 -3.91 4.64 15.15
N SER A 163 -5.02 4.91 14.48
CA SER A 163 -6.35 4.58 14.97
C SER A 163 -7.13 3.75 13.96
N VAL A 164 -7.76 2.68 14.44
CA VAL A 164 -8.55 1.74 13.65
C VAL A 164 -9.92 1.64 14.31
N GLN A 165 -10.96 2.08 13.61
CA GLN A 165 -12.30 2.23 14.18
C GLN A 165 -13.40 1.84 13.18
N GLN A 166 -14.62 1.64 13.69
CA GLN A 166 -15.85 1.47 12.92
C GLN A 166 -15.72 0.31 11.91
N SER A 167 -15.47 -0.89 12.43
CA SER A 167 -15.36 -2.13 11.66
C SER A 167 -14.26 -2.12 10.59
N SER A 168 -13.13 -1.47 10.89
CA SER A 168 -11.98 -1.37 9.98
C SER A 168 -10.93 -2.44 10.23
N TRP A 169 -9.99 -2.61 9.28
CA TRP A 169 -9.03 -3.71 9.34
C TRP A 169 -7.59 -3.32 8.95
N LEU A 170 -6.62 -3.75 9.75
CA LEU A 170 -5.20 -3.81 9.39
C LEU A 170 -4.82 -5.24 9.02
N ASP A 171 -4.34 -5.45 7.80
CA ASP A 171 -3.96 -6.75 7.26
C ASP A 171 -2.45 -6.82 6.99
N TRP A 172 -1.69 -7.43 7.90
CA TRP A 172 -0.24 -7.63 7.75
C TRP A 172 0.11 -9.10 7.66
N ARG A 173 0.27 -9.60 6.43
CA ARG A 173 0.47 -11.03 6.19
C ARG A 173 1.65 -11.32 5.30
N ASP A 174 2.30 -12.45 5.54
CA ASP A 174 3.26 -13.08 4.63
C ASP A 174 4.42 -12.17 4.17
N ASN A 175 4.75 -11.12 4.94
CA ASN A 175 5.87 -10.25 4.64
C ASN A 175 7.18 -10.90 5.08
N ASP A 176 8.23 -10.75 4.28
CA ASP A 176 9.57 -11.27 4.58
C ASP A 176 10.57 -10.11 4.56
N VAL A 177 11.02 -9.71 5.75
CA VAL A 177 11.98 -8.60 5.93
C VAL A 177 13.43 -9.10 6.06
N GLY A 178 13.67 -10.40 5.84
CA GLY A 178 14.98 -11.01 6.08
C GLY A 178 15.41 -10.90 7.54
N ALA A 179 16.56 -10.28 7.79
CA ALA A 179 17.10 -10.07 9.14
C ALA A 179 16.55 -8.80 9.84
N GLY A 180 15.66 -8.04 9.19
CA GLY A 180 15.04 -6.85 9.77
C GLY A 180 13.97 -7.13 10.80
N GLU A 181 13.27 -6.09 11.21
CA GLU A 181 12.20 -6.15 12.19
C GLU A 181 10.82 -6.00 11.52
N MET A 182 9.77 -6.53 12.13
CA MET A 182 8.42 -6.29 11.60
C MET A 182 8.01 -4.82 11.80
N PHE A 183 8.27 -4.25 12.98
CA PHE A 183 7.82 -2.92 13.34
C PHE A 183 8.96 -2.06 13.86
N TYR A 184 8.98 -0.79 13.47
CA TYR A 184 9.65 0.26 14.22
C TYR A 184 8.60 1.22 14.74
N HIS A 185 8.69 1.60 16.01
CA HIS A 185 7.82 2.62 16.56
C HIS A 185 8.48 3.46 17.65
N LEU A 186 8.22 4.77 17.64
CA LEU A 186 8.66 5.69 18.70
C LEU A 186 7.59 5.90 19.77
N ALA A 187 6.32 5.83 19.38
CA ALA A 187 5.21 5.97 20.32
C ALA A 187 5.13 4.77 21.27
N SER A 188 4.80 5.04 22.54
CA SER A 188 4.43 3.99 23.50
C SER A 188 3.07 3.43 23.12
N ALA A 189 3.08 2.19 22.59
CA ALA A 189 1.92 1.49 22.06
C ALA A 189 1.28 2.25 20.86
N PRO A 190 1.70 1.95 19.63
CA PRO A 190 1.38 2.80 18.48
C PRO A 190 -0.03 2.64 17.93
N ILE A 191 -0.83 1.63 18.33
CA ILE A 191 -2.13 1.36 17.68
C ILE A 191 -3.28 1.39 18.68
N SER A 192 -4.35 2.12 18.36
CA SER A 192 -5.63 2.08 19.05
C SER A 192 -6.68 1.41 18.18
N VAL A 193 -7.37 0.40 18.71
CA VAL A 193 -8.39 -0.40 18.00
C VAL A 193 -9.69 -0.37 18.80
N ASP A 194 -10.80 -0.01 18.14
CA ASP A 194 -12.13 -0.04 18.77
C ASP A 194 -12.69 -1.48 18.89
N ASN A 195 -13.87 -1.62 19.48
CA ASN A 195 -14.48 -2.92 19.76
C ASN A 195 -15.01 -3.67 18.53
N SER A 196 -14.96 -3.07 17.34
CA SER A 196 -15.53 -3.62 16.11
C SER A 196 -14.46 -3.90 15.05
N SER A 197 -13.25 -3.36 15.25
CA SER A 197 -12.16 -3.42 14.28
C SER A 197 -11.23 -4.60 14.52
N ALA A 198 -10.46 -4.91 13.48
CA ALA A 198 -9.59 -6.07 13.44
C ALA A 198 -8.13 -5.71 13.09
N VAL A 199 -7.20 -6.52 13.59
CA VAL A 199 -5.80 -6.53 13.20
C VAL A 199 -5.41 -7.97 12.89
N THR A 200 -4.69 -8.18 11.79
CA THR A 200 -4.09 -9.46 11.43
C THR A 200 -2.58 -9.32 11.32
N LEU A 201 -1.85 -10.23 11.97
CA LEU A 201 -0.40 -10.38 11.84
C LEU A 201 -0.04 -11.85 11.68
N THR A 202 0.04 -12.36 10.44
CA THR A 202 0.31 -13.79 10.20
C THR A 202 1.35 -14.07 9.13
N GLY A 203 2.03 -15.22 9.23
CA GLY A 203 2.92 -15.72 8.16
C GLY A 203 4.19 -14.92 7.90
N CYS A 204 4.45 -13.85 8.65
CA CYS A 204 5.60 -12.98 8.44
C CYS A 204 6.92 -13.65 8.88
N LYS A 205 8.00 -13.32 8.17
CA LYS A 205 9.38 -13.73 8.46
C LYS A 205 10.24 -12.50 8.75
N MET A 206 10.96 -12.54 9.85
CA MET A 206 11.72 -11.40 10.37
C MET A 206 12.89 -11.86 11.25
N GLY A 207 13.86 -10.98 11.48
CA GLY A 207 14.91 -11.14 12.48
C GLY A 207 14.40 -10.87 13.90
N SER A 208 13.51 -9.88 14.06
CA SER A 208 12.85 -9.53 15.32
C SER A 208 11.43 -8.99 15.07
N THR A 209 10.57 -8.93 16.09
CA THR A 209 9.28 -8.21 15.95
C THR A 209 9.48 -6.69 15.95
N GLY A 210 10.60 -6.20 16.50
CA GLY A 210 10.87 -4.78 16.74
C GLY A 210 9.98 -4.15 17.81
N VAL A 211 9.22 -4.97 18.54
CA VAL A 211 8.31 -4.53 19.58
C VAL A 211 8.82 -5.02 20.95
N SER A 212 9.18 -4.07 21.82
CA SER A 212 9.62 -4.37 23.20
C SER A 212 8.51 -4.26 24.24
N ARG A 213 7.32 -3.79 23.84
CA ARG A 213 6.12 -3.60 24.67
C ARG A 213 4.88 -4.02 23.88
N SER A 214 3.69 -3.87 24.45
CA SER A 214 2.41 -4.08 23.76
C SER A 214 2.32 -3.24 22.48
N LEU A 215 2.08 -3.89 21.33
CA LEU A 215 1.81 -3.21 20.04
C LEU A 215 0.50 -2.40 20.09
N LEU A 216 -0.52 -2.92 20.78
CA LEU A 216 -1.82 -2.26 20.92
C LEU A 216 -1.88 -1.44 22.22
N LYS A 217 -2.14 -0.13 22.13
CA LYS A 217 -2.31 0.78 23.28
C LYS A 217 -3.61 0.52 24.00
N HIS A 218 -4.67 0.57 23.22
CA HIS A 218 -6.04 0.46 23.65
C HIS A 218 -6.75 -0.48 22.70
N ALA A 219 -7.43 -1.46 23.28
CA ALA A 219 -8.19 -2.45 22.57
C ALA A 219 -9.47 -2.64 23.38
N ASP A 220 -10.56 -2.09 22.88
CA ASP A 220 -11.86 -2.17 23.54
C ASP A 220 -12.38 -3.61 23.53
N ALA A 221 -13.16 -4.00 24.53
CA ALA A 221 -13.77 -5.32 24.56
C ALA A 221 -14.60 -5.57 23.28
N GLY A 222 -14.18 -6.54 22.45
CA GLY A 222 -14.84 -6.88 21.19
C GLY A 222 -13.92 -6.88 19.96
N TYR A 223 -12.81 -6.13 20.01
CA TYR A 223 -11.81 -6.11 18.93
C TYR A 223 -11.31 -7.51 18.56
N LYS A 224 -10.78 -7.63 17.35
CA LYS A 224 -10.13 -8.87 16.88
C LYS A 224 -8.65 -8.62 16.65
N PHE A 225 -7.81 -9.47 17.21
CA PHE A 225 -6.40 -9.53 16.85
C PHE A 225 -6.02 -10.99 16.57
N THR A 226 -5.86 -11.30 15.29
CA THR A 226 -5.41 -12.61 14.82
C THR A 226 -3.90 -12.56 14.59
N ALA A 227 -3.14 -13.39 15.30
CA ALA A 227 -1.69 -13.47 15.12
C ALA A 227 -1.19 -14.91 15.14
N GLY A 228 -0.19 -15.23 14.32
CA GLY A 228 0.34 -16.59 14.26
C GLY A 228 1.21 -16.89 13.05
N CYS A 229 1.82 -18.07 13.04
CA CYS A 229 2.80 -18.46 12.02
C CYS A 229 3.93 -17.42 11.81
N LEU A 230 4.37 -16.75 12.88
CA LEU A 230 5.42 -15.73 12.82
C LEU A 230 6.78 -16.39 12.96
N THR A 231 7.66 -16.20 11.97
CA THR A 231 9.03 -16.72 12.00
C THR A 231 9.99 -15.62 12.41
N VAL A 232 10.58 -15.73 13.59
CA VAL A 232 11.58 -14.80 14.11
C VAL A 232 12.93 -15.50 14.20
N ALA A 233 13.96 -14.91 13.58
CA ALA A 233 15.32 -15.48 13.52
C ALA A 233 15.33 -16.95 13.07
N GLY A 234 14.49 -17.29 12.10
CA GLY A 234 14.36 -18.65 11.53
C GLY A 234 13.51 -19.62 12.33
N LYS A 235 12.93 -19.22 13.48
CA LYS A 235 12.06 -20.06 14.31
C LYS A 235 10.62 -19.56 14.30
N VAL A 236 9.66 -20.45 14.07
CA VAL A 236 8.23 -20.14 14.26
C VAL A 236 7.94 -19.96 15.76
N LEU A 237 7.37 -18.80 16.12
CA LEU A 237 7.04 -18.47 17.50
C LEU A 237 5.80 -19.25 18.00
N THR A 238 5.88 -19.69 19.25
CA THR A 238 4.72 -20.12 20.03
C THR A 238 3.89 -18.91 20.50
N ALA A 239 2.64 -19.14 20.91
CA ALA A 239 1.80 -18.08 21.49
C ALA A 239 2.44 -17.37 22.69
N ALA A 240 3.12 -18.12 23.56
CA ALA A 240 3.83 -17.55 24.71
C ALA A 240 5.05 -16.71 24.28
N GLU A 241 5.76 -17.11 23.22
CA GLU A 241 6.86 -16.33 22.67
C GLU A 241 6.37 -15.06 21.97
N MET A 242 5.25 -15.10 21.24
CA MET A 242 4.63 -13.91 20.65
C MET A 242 4.36 -12.85 21.72
N GLY A 243 3.75 -13.24 22.84
CA GLY A 243 3.51 -12.33 23.97
C GLY A 243 4.78 -11.73 24.56
N ARG A 244 5.87 -12.51 24.65
CA ARG A 244 7.19 -12.00 25.10
C ARG A 244 7.84 -11.04 24.09
N ASN A 245 7.45 -11.10 22.82
CA ASN A 245 7.94 -10.25 21.74
C ASN A 245 6.97 -9.10 21.42
N GLY A 246 6.17 -8.66 22.40
CA GLY A 246 5.28 -7.50 22.26
C GLY A 246 4.03 -7.72 21.42
N ILE A 247 3.84 -8.93 20.89
CA ILE A 247 2.62 -9.39 20.22
C ILE A 247 1.71 -10.03 21.28
N ASP A 248 1.24 -9.19 22.19
CA ASP A 248 0.27 -9.54 23.22
C ASP A 248 -1.16 -9.23 22.75
N LYS A 249 -2.15 -9.41 23.63
CA LYS A 249 -3.56 -9.06 23.34
C LYS A 249 -4.12 -9.75 22.08
N VAL A 250 -3.52 -10.88 21.71
CA VAL A 250 -3.99 -11.72 20.60
C VAL A 250 -5.30 -12.39 21.03
N THR A 251 -6.37 -12.18 20.26
CA THR A 251 -7.67 -12.80 20.53
C THR A 251 -7.80 -14.16 19.83
N THR A 252 -7.07 -14.35 18.73
CA THR A 252 -7.04 -15.61 17.98
C THR A 252 -5.61 -15.95 17.58
N VAL A 253 -5.11 -17.11 18.03
CA VAL A 253 -3.80 -17.61 17.61
C VAL A 253 -3.98 -18.46 16.35
N ALA A 254 -3.38 -18.04 15.24
CA ALA A 254 -3.43 -18.76 13.97
C ALA A 254 -2.30 -19.79 13.87
N ALA A 255 -2.61 -21.04 13.52
CA ALA A 255 -1.61 -22.04 13.19
C ALA A 255 -1.10 -21.84 11.75
N CYS A 256 0.13 -22.29 11.47
CA CYS A 256 0.65 -22.27 10.10
C CYS A 256 -0.19 -23.17 9.19
N GLY A 257 -0.65 -22.63 8.06
CA GLY A 257 -1.45 -23.37 7.07
C GLY A 257 -2.94 -23.49 7.41
N GLU A 258 -3.37 -22.97 8.56
CA GLU A 258 -4.78 -22.84 8.89
C GLU A 258 -5.30 -21.45 8.53
N CYS A 259 -6.57 -21.39 8.12
CA CYS A 259 -7.27 -20.15 7.85
C CYS A 259 -8.31 -19.87 8.94
N THR A 260 -8.48 -18.59 9.26
CA THR A 260 -9.50 -18.13 10.19
C THR A 260 -10.31 -17.01 9.54
N LYS A 261 -11.60 -16.92 9.88
CA LYS A 261 -12.46 -15.85 9.33
C LYS A 261 -11.88 -14.47 9.59
N ASP A 262 -11.44 -14.21 10.82
CA ASP A 262 -10.93 -12.91 11.25
C ASP A 262 -9.42 -12.74 10.94
N GLY A 263 -8.79 -13.72 10.28
CA GLY A 263 -7.39 -13.68 9.86
C GLY A 263 -7.25 -13.49 8.35
N ASP A 264 -8.07 -14.18 7.56
CA ASP A 264 -7.94 -14.22 6.11
C ASP A 264 -8.91 -13.29 5.38
N CYS A 265 -10.01 -12.92 6.05
CA CYS A 265 -11.10 -12.17 5.45
C CYS A 265 -11.36 -10.85 6.17
N PHE A 266 -11.85 -9.86 5.42
CA PHE A 266 -12.41 -8.66 6.01
C PHE A 266 -13.77 -9.00 6.63
N GLY A 267 -13.79 -9.22 7.95
CA GLY A 267 -14.95 -9.76 8.67
C GLY A 267 -16.25 -8.99 8.44
N ALA A 268 -16.18 -7.66 8.32
CA ALA A 268 -17.35 -6.80 8.13
C ALA A 268 -18.10 -7.06 6.82
N LEU A 269 -17.39 -7.52 5.79
CA LEU A 269 -17.95 -7.84 4.47
C LEU A 269 -17.85 -9.33 4.13
N THR A 270 -17.75 -10.19 5.15
CA THR A 270 -17.64 -11.65 4.97
C THR A 270 -18.85 -12.38 5.57
N THR A 271 -19.62 -13.05 4.71
CA THR A 271 -20.78 -13.85 5.11
C THR A 271 -20.38 -15.21 5.66
N ALA A 272 -19.46 -15.91 5.00
CA ALA A 272 -18.98 -17.22 5.40
C ALA A 272 -17.53 -17.44 4.95
N VAL A 273 -16.91 -18.50 5.48
CA VAL A 273 -15.61 -19.00 5.02
C VAL A 273 -15.74 -20.47 4.69
N ARG A 274 -15.34 -20.86 3.47
CA ARG A 274 -15.37 -22.25 3.01
C ARG A 274 -14.03 -22.62 2.40
N GLY A 275 -13.35 -23.61 2.98
CA GLY A 275 -12.05 -24.08 2.46
C GLY A 275 -11.02 -22.96 2.30
N CYS A 276 -10.89 -22.10 3.32
CA CYS A 276 -10.01 -20.92 3.33
C CYS A 276 -10.32 -19.85 2.27
N LYS A 277 -11.53 -19.86 1.73
CA LYS A 277 -12.02 -18.81 0.84
C LYS A 277 -13.11 -18.02 1.53
N CYS A 278 -13.02 -16.70 1.42
CA CYS A 278 -14.00 -15.77 1.94
C CYS A 278 -15.20 -15.70 0.99
N GLU A 279 -16.41 -15.92 1.50
CA GLU A 279 -17.66 -15.67 0.78
C GLU A 279 -18.14 -14.25 1.14
N CYS A 280 -18.07 -13.33 0.18
CA CYS A 280 -18.30 -11.91 0.44
C CYS A 280 -19.78 -11.53 0.52
N ALA A 281 -20.07 -10.58 1.41
CA ALA A 281 -21.34 -9.86 1.42
C ALA A 281 -21.41 -8.87 0.25
N SER A 282 -22.58 -8.27 0.03
CA SER A 282 -22.74 -7.17 -0.92
C SER A 282 -21.73 -6.05 -0.62
N GLY A 283 -21.00 -5.61 -1.65
CA GLY A 283 -19.94 -4.59 -1.52
C GLY A 283 -18.57 -5.15 -1.13
N GLY A 284 -18.43 -6.43 -0.79
CA GLY A 284 -17.14 -7.08 -0.59
C GLY A 284 -16.53 -7.56 -1.91
N HIS A 285 -15.23 -7.34 -2.09
CA HIS A 285 -14.50 -7.60 -3.33
C HIS A 285 -13.27 -8.50 -3.14
N GLY A 286 -13.07 -9.42 -4.08
CA GLY A 286 -11.89 -10.28 -4.17
C GLY A 286 -11.80 -11.31 -3.05
N ASP A 287 -10.64 -11.97 -2.95
CA ASP A 287 -10.45 -13.15 -2.10
C ASP A 287 -10.52 -12.87 -0.59
N VAL A 288 -10.43 -11.59 -0.20
CA VAL A 288 -10.47 -11.15 1.20
C VAL A 288 -11.70 -10.31 1.52
N CYS A 289 -12.64 -10.15 0.58
CA CYS A 289 -13.83 -9.31 0.72
C CYS A 289 -13.52 -7.85 1.07
N ALA A 290 -12.50 -7.27 0.43
CA ALA A 290 -12.14 -5.86 0.61
C ALA A 290 -13.31 -4.93 0.22
N PRO A 291 -13.46 -3.75 0.87
CA PRO A 291 -14.61 -2.86 0.68
C PRO A 291 -14.59 -2.05 -0.63
N ALA A 292 -13.46 -2.06 -1.35
CA ALA A 292 -13.35 -1.47 -2.67
C ALA A 292 -12.71 -2.48 -3.64
N PRO A 293 -13.11 -2.49 -4.92
CA PRO A 293 -12.54 -3.39 -5.91
C PRO A 293 -11.06 -3.12 -6.12
N VAL A 294 -10.33 -4.15 -6.52
CA VAL A 294 -9.00 -3.95 -7.10
C VAL A 294 -9.20 -3.24 -8.44
N PRO A 295 -8.53 -2.11 -8.71
CA PRO A 295 -8.60 -1.48 -10.02
C PRO A 295 -8.11 -2.50 -11.04
N VAL A 296 -8.99 -2.90 -11.95
CA VAL A 296 -8.59 -3.73 -13.08
C VAL A 296 -7.88 -2.76 -14.02
N GLY A 297 -6.60 -3.01 -14.32
CA GLY A 297 -5.96 -2.35 -15.47
C GLY A 297 -6.86 -2.50 -16.70
N PRO A 298 -6.77 -1.62 -17.71
CA PRO A 298 -7.80 -1.46 -18.73
C PRO A 298 -8.36 -2.80 -19.21
N VAL A 299 -9.66 -3.01 -18.99
CA VAL A 299 -10.39 -4.19 -19.49
C VAL A 299 -10.19 -4.23 -21.00
N PRO A 300 -9.85 -5.38 -21.62
CA PRO A 300 -9.72 -5.48 -23.07
C PRO A 300 -11.07 -5.16 -23.72
N VAL A 301 -11.20 -3.93 -24.19
CA VAL A 301 -12.24 -3.52 -25.14
C VAL A 301 -11.96 -4.28 -26.45
N PRO A 302 -12.98 -4.74 -27.20
CA PRO A 302 -12.76 -5.43 -28.47
C PRO A 302 -11.80 -4.64 -29.37
N SER A 303 -10.88 -5.36 -30.01
CA SER A 303 -9.75 -4.84 -30.78
C SER A 303 -10.16 -3.69 -31.72
N PRO A 304 -9.64 -2.46 -31.53
CA PRO A 304 -9.65 -1.44 -32.57
C PRO A 304 -8.73 -1.88 -33.73
N PRO A 305 -8.82 -1.23 -34.91
CA PRO A 305 -7.94 -1.51 -36.05
C PRO A 305 -6.47 -1.39 -35.65
N SER A 306 -5.62 -2.14 -36.35
CA SER A 306 -4.17 -2.23 -36.14
C SER A 306 -3.53 -0.89 -35.72
N PRO A 307 -2.71 -0.86 -34.65
CA PRO A 307 -2.12 0.37 -34.17
C PRO A 307 -1.19 0.99 -35.22
N PRO A 308 -1.09 2.33 -35.28
CA PRO A 308 -0.01 3.01 -35.99
C PRO A 308 1.36 2.50 -35.52
N PRO A 309 2.40 2.59 -36.37
CA PRO A 309 3.76 2.26 -35.95
C PRO A 309 4.15 3.06 -34.69
N PRO A 310 4.96 2.49 -33.79
CA PRO A 310 5.38 3.17 -32.57
C PRO A 310 6.00 4.53 -32.91
N PRO A 311 5.86 5.55 -32.02
CA PRO A 311 6.60 6.78 -32.17
C PRO A 311 8.09 6.46 -32.22
N ALA A 312 8.86 7.28 -32.93
CA ALA A 312 10.29 7.10 -33.01
C ALA A 312 10.88 6.96 -31.60
N PHE A 313 11.84 6.03 -31.45
CA PHE A 313 12.52 5.76 -30.18
C PHE A 313 13.00 7.07 -29.54
N GLY A 314 12.32 7.53 -28.47
CA GLY A 314 12.68 8.76 -27.75
C GLY A 314 11.60 9.85 -27.62
N GLU A 315 10.43 9.72 -28.24
CA GLU A 315 9.32 10.69 -28.09
C GLU A 315 8.36 10.27 -26.97
N CYS A 316 8.64 10.75 -25.75
CA CYS A 316 7.71 10.68 -24.62
C CYS A 316 7.03 12.03 -24.47
N VAL A 317 5.75 12.05 -24.09
CA VAL A 317 5.12 13.27 -23.56
C VAL A 317 5.89 13.63 -22.29
N SER A 318 6.62 14.76 -22.32
CA SER A 318 7.46 15.14 -21.20
C SER A 318 7.27 16.55 -20.71
N ASP A 319 7.44 16.72 -19.39
CA ASP A 319 7.48 18.02 -18.71
C ASP A 319 6.15 18.80 -18.89
N VAL A 320 5.02 18.07 -18.85
CA VAL A 320 3.66 18.59 -19.05
C VAL A 320 2.86 18.50 -17.74
N VAL A 321 2.03 19.53 -17.51
CA VAL A 321 1.01 19.55 -16.45
C VAL A 321 -0.37 19.47 -17.08
N TYR A 322 -1.18 18.57 -16.55
CA TYR A 322 -2.55 18.32 -16.98
C TYR A 322 -3.53 18.81 -15.91
N PRO A 323 -4.08 20.04 -16.02
CA PRO A 323 -5.09 20.55 -15.10
C PRO A 323 -6.47 19.96 -15.43
N GLU A 324 -7.23 19.56 -14.40
CA GLU A 324 -8.66 19.14 -14.47
C GLU A 324 -9.02 18.35 -15.73
N VAL A 325 -8.46 17.15 -15.84
CA VAL A 325 -8.58 16.34 -17.06
C VAL A 325 -9.75 15.36 -16.97
N THR A 326 -10.74 15.55 -17.84
CA THR A 326 -11.73 14.54 -18.24
C THR A 326 -11.31 13.81 -19.53
N GLN A 327 -10.02 13.80 -19.86
CA GLN A 327 -9.52 13.00 -20.98
C GLN A 327 -9.36 11.54 -20.55
N ALA A 328 -9.92 10.63 -21.34
CA ALA A 328 -9.38 9.29 -21.47
C ALA A 328 -8.00 9.42 -22.13
N VAL A 329 -6.97 9.58 -21.31
CA VAL A 329 -5.59 9.57 -21.76
C VAL A 329 -5.26 8.13 -22.16
N GLY A 330 -5.13 7.90 -23.46
CA GLY A 330 -5.09 6.55 -24.03
C GLY A 330 -6.49 6.05 -24.37
N SER A 331 -7.01 6.47 -25.53
CA SER A 331 -8.24 5.98 -26.18
C SER A 331 -8.17 4.48 -26.57
N GLY A 332 -7.82 3.61 -25.62
CA GLY A 332 -7.39 2.23 -25.87
C GLY A 332 -5.95 2.10 -26.39
N LEU A 333 -5.18 3.20 -26.40
CA LEU A 333 -3.79 3.22 -26.86
C LEU A 333 -2.83 3.10 -25.67
N SER A 334 -2.44 1.87 -25.36
CA SER A 334 -1.51 1.44 -24.31
C SER A 334 -0.03 1.84 -24.52
N TRP A 335 0.27 2.95 -25.20
CA TRP A 335 1.63 3.20 -25.73
C TRP A 335 2.12 4.66 -25.69
N LEU A 336 1.48 5.54 -24.92
CA LEU A 336 2.07 6.86 -24.66
C LEU A 336 3.10 6.76 -23.52
N CYS A 337 4.37 6.95 -23.87
CA CYS A 337 5.43 7.13 -22.89
C CYS A 337 5.28 8.49 -22.21
N TYR A 338 5.14 8.49 -20.88
CA TYR A 338 5.12 9.71 -20.07
C TYR A 338 6.45 9.87 -19.34
N ARG A 339 6.99 11.09 -19.33
CA ARG A 339 8.20 11.42 -18.56
C ARG A 339 8.01 12.75 -17.85
N ASN A 340 8.14 12.77 -16.52
CA ASN A 340 8.05 14.00 -15.73
C ASN A 340 6.72 14.72 -15.94
N VAL A 341 5.62 14.00 -15.74
CA VAL A 341 4.27 14.55 -15.93
C VAL A 341 3.52 14.64 -14.61
N THR A 342 2.68 15.66 -14.49
CA THR A 342 1.82 15.88 -13.34
C THR A 342 0.36 15.90 -13.78
N PHE A 343 -0.46 15.02 -13.20
CA PHE A 343 -1.91 15.02 -13.31
C PHE A 343 -2.50 15.66 -12.06
N SER A 344 -3.20 16.78 -12.23
CA SER A 344 -3.70 17.58 -11.12
C SER A 344 -5.23 17.66 -11.18
N GLY A 345 -5.89 17.37 -10.07
CA GLY A 345 -7.33 17.57 -9.95
C GLY A 345 -7.71 18.87 -9.23
N GLY A 346 -9.00 19.02 -8.94
CA GLY A 346 -9.57 20.21 -8.28
C GLY A 346 -8.97 20.45 -6.88
N ALA A 347 -9.07 21.69 -6.43
CA ALA A 347 -8.67 22.10 -5.07
C ALA A 347 -9.79 21.83 -4.06
#